data_AF-A0A507E964-F1
#
_entry.id   AF-A0A507E964-F1
#
_cell.length_a   1.000
_cell.length_b   1.000
_cell.length_c   1.000
_cell.angle_alpha   90.00
_cell.angle_beta   90.00
_cell.angle_gamma   90.00
#
_symmetry.space_group_name_H-M   'P 1'
#
loop_
_entity.id
_entity.type
_entity.pdbx_description
1 polymer ?
#
loop_
_entity_poly.entity_id
_entity_poly.type
_entity_poly.pdbx_seq_one_letter_code
_entity_poly.pdbx_strand_id
1 'polypeptide(L)'
;MENGDTEPSKKRPRVEVEEQSQESNDTSKDQPSTASLPSTPQQARPPSTSTTSSTQQLRLESSIFGKKPDEDIVLQVSEFIWRNISAVRDGSHLEVEGKLGLIIDKHTNSRIRLPVMTETVLMNDGQYRFDSNMTMDQHAHFNRTLNALVQRPGATVRYVHTKEVDHYHETGSRRVRVSIDQKTQKVKEVLVKQRVADLEIHLPNSPLDFRISISMEVPAPQPPQDSVSRFRRHKDRLSYSHQVIRVDLTQVRQFDGRDRESNLSHECEVEFIRAACLIEEKEKRQNQKPNNFAAYVDVFLNNLRYLSRKAIPH
;
A
#
# COMPACT_ATOMS: atom_id res chain seq x y z
N MET A 1 40.52 -19.59 -41.94
CA MET A 1 40.71 -20.98 -41.50
C MET A 1 40.00 -21.08 -40.16
N GLU A 2 38.97 -21.86 -39.92
CA GLU A 2 38.22 -22.85 -40.71
C GLU A 2 36.93 -23.13 -39.90
N ASN A 3 35.88 -23.56 -40.60
CA ASN A 3 34.50 -23.71 -40.13
C ASN A 3 34.29 -24.92 -39.20
N GLY A 4 33.12 -24.99 -38.54
CA GLY A 4 32.59 -26.22 -37.96
C GLY A 4 31.28 -26.11 -37.17
N ASP A 5 30.16 -25.95 -37.89
CA ASP A 5 28.78 -26.21 -37.44
C ASP A 5 28.58 -27.63 -36.90
N THR A 6 27.69 -27.86 -35.92
CA THR A 6 26.36 -28.49 -36.12
C THR A 6 25.52 -28.67 -34.83
N GLU A 7 24.23 -28.35 -34.98
CA GLU A 7 23.01 -28.45 -34.15
C GLU A 7 22.52 -29.93 -33.91
N PRO A 8 21.28 -30.24 -33.42
CA PRO A 8 20.65 -30.00 -32.10
C PRO A 8 20.04 -31.31 -31.49
N SER A 9 19.48 -31.29 -30.27
CA SER A 9 18.71 -32.45 -29.77
C SER A 9 17.39 -32.11 -29.04
N LYS A 10 16.30 -32.41 -29.76
CA LYS A 10 15.04 -33.10 -29.43
C LYS A 10 14.16 -32.67 -28.22
N LYS A 11 12.91 -32.37 -28.61
CA LYS A 11 11.66 -32.19 -27.83
C LYS A 11 11.11 -33.48 -27.19
N ARG A 12 10.33 -33.29 -26.10
CA ARG A 12 9.00 -33.87 -25.70
C ARG A 12 8.99 -34.48 -24.28
N PRO A 13 7.82 -34.63 -23.60
CA PRO A 13 6.48 -34.10 -23.85
C PRO A 13 5.79 -33.39 -22.64
N ARG A 14 4.66 -32.77 -22.99
CA ARG A 14 3.60 -32.16 -22.17
C ARG A 14 2.74 -33.24 -21.50
N VAL A 15 2.40 -33.06 -20.21
CA VAL A 15 1.41 -33.87 -19.48
C VAL A 15 0.15 -33.02 -19.29
N GLU A 16 -0.94 -33.50 -19.86
CA GLU A 16 -2.32 -33.05 -19.60
C GLU A 16 -2.83 -33.78 -18.35
N VAL A 17 -3.49 -33.04 -17.45
CA VAL A 17 -4.29 -33.62 -16.38
C VAL A 17 -5.70 -33.06 -16.54
N GLU A 18 -6.57 -33.91 -17.08
CA GLU A 18 -8.03 -33.80 -16.95
C GLU A 18 -8.40 -34.34 -15.57
N GLU A 19 -9.16 -33.58 -14.79
CA GLU A 19 -9.84 -34.09 -13.60
C GLU A 19 -11.35 -33.85 -13.74
N GLN A 20 -12.07 -34.96 -13.66
CA GLN A 20 -13.50 -35.10 -13.87
C GLN A 20 -14.29 -34.60 -12.67
N SER A 21 -15.35 -33.87 -12.98
CA SER A 21 -16.47 -33.54 -12.12
C SER A 21 -17.30 -34.77 -11.73
N GLN A 22 -17.59 -34.95 -10.44
CA GLN A 22 -18.71 -35.75 -9.96
C GLN A 22 -19.56 -34.93 -8.97
N GLU A 23 -20.83 -34.82 -9.32
CA GLU A 23 -21.92 -34.27 -8.54
C GLU A 23 -22.30 -35.18 -7.38
N SER A 24 -22.70 -34.58 -6.25
CA SER A 24 -23.51 -35.28 -5.25
C SER A 24 -24.60 -34.32 -4.75
N ASN A 25 -25.80 -34.53 -5.26
CA ASN A 25 -27.06 -34.02 -4.74
C ASN A 25 -27.77 -35.25 -4.14
N ASP A 26 -28.07 -35.26 -2.84
CA ASP A 26 -29.31 -35.89 -2.40
C ASP A 26 -29.85 -35.30 -1.10
N THR A 27 -31.17 -35.32 -1.02
CA THR A 27 -32.07 -34.44 -0.30
C THR A 27 -32.65 -35.17 0.91
N SER A 28 -32.92 -34.39 1.94
CA SER A 28 -33.67 -34.71 3.16
C SER A 28 -34.96 -35.49 2.94
N LYS A 29 -35.31 -36.39 3.88
CA LYS A 29 -36.71 -36.57 4.35
C LYS A 29 -36.83 -37.34 5.69
N ASP A 30 -37.64 -36.73 6.55
CA ASP A 30 -38.65 -37.27 7.47
C ASP A 30 -38.35 -38.19 8.68
N GLN A 31 -38.86 -37.68 9.82
CA GLN A 31 -39.19 -38.28 11.12
C GLN A 31 -40.44 -39.20 11.04
N PRO A 32 -40.72 -40.11 12.01
CA PRO A 32 -41.38 -39.73 13.28
C PRO A 32 -41.08 -40.59 14.54
N SER A 33 -41.73 -40.13 15.62
CA SER A 33 -41.72 -40.43 17.05
C SER A 33 -42.05 -41.87 17.53
N THR A 34 -41.64 -42.22 18.76
CA THR A 34 -42.49 -42.68 19.90
C THR A 34 -41.67 -43.10 21.13
N ALA A 35 -42.34 -43.16 22.28
CA ALA A 35 -41.83 -43.10 23.66
C ALA A 35 -41.48 -44.44 24.34
N SER A 36 -40.85 -44.34 25.54
CA SER A 36 -41.02 -45.15 26.78
C SER A 36 -39.78 -45.90 27.33
N LEU A 37 -39.50 -45.65 28.62
CA LEU A 37 -38.58 -46.32 29.58
C LEU A 37 -39.15 -47.71 30.05
N PRO A 38 -38.46 -48.63 30.80
CA PRO A 38 -37.51 -48.33 31.90
C PRO A 38 -36.35 -49.31 32.27
N SER A 39 -35.41 -48.76 33.07
CA SER A 39 -34.65 -49.30 34.24
C SER A 39 -33.73 -50.54 34.18
N THR A 40 -32.44 -50.34 34.50
CA THR A 40 -31.65 -51.18 35.45
C THR A 40 -30.46 -50.36 36.02
N PRO A 41 -30.01 -50.54 37.29
CA PRO A 41 -29.11 -49.60 37.98
C PRO A 41 -27.66 -50.10 38.20
N GLN A 42 -26.79 -49.14 38.55
CA GLN A 42 -25.47 -49.21 39.21
C GLN A 42 -24.20 -49.48 38.37
N GLN A 43 -23.35 -48.45 38.25
CA GLN A 43 -22.10 -48.39 39.03
C GLN A 43 -21.55 -46.95 39.09
N ALA A 44 -21.31 -46.47 40.30
CA ALA A 44 -20.76 -45.15 40.57
C ALA A 44 -19.26 -45.09 40.22
N ARG A 45 -18.90 -44.17 39.32
CA ARG A 45 -17.51 -43.73 39.10
C ARG A 45 -17.32 -42.41 39.85
N PRO A 46 -16.25 -42.23 40.65
CA PRO A 46 -16.04 -40.96 41.35
C PRO A 46 -15.83 -39.85 40.31
N PRO A 47 -16.37 -38.63 40.52
CA PRO A 47 -16.04 -37.51 39.67
C PRO A 47 -14.58 -37.13 39.93
N SER A 48 -13.72 -37.36 38.94
CA SER A 48 -12.45 -36.67 38.84
C SER A 48 -12.76 -35.18 38.66
N THR A 49 -12.64 -34.41 39.74
CA THR A 49 -12.54 -32.96 39.70
C THR A 49 -11.25 -32.58 38.99
N SER A 50 -11.27 -32.63 37.65
CA SER A 50 -10.33 -31.87 36.84
C SER A 50 -10.76 -30.41 36.94
N THR A 51 -10.29 -29.74 37.98
CA THR A 51 -10.32 -28.29 38.09
C THR A 51 -9.37 -27.73 37.04
N THR A 52 -9.83 -27.67 35.79
CA THR A 52 -9.15 -26.94 34.73
C THR A 52 -9.45 -25.46 34.97
N SER A 53 -8.62 -24.81 35.78
CA SER A 53 -8.59 -23.36 35.92
C SER A 53 -8.12 -22.72 34.62
N SER A 54 -9.01 -22.71 33.62
CA SER A 54 -8.83 -21.87 32.45
C SER A 54 -8.96 -20.41 32.90
N THR A 55 -7.84 -19.70 32.91
CA THR A 55 -7.80 -18.24 33.00
C THR A 55 -8.44 -17.69 31.74
N GLN A 56 -9.78 -17.60 31.71
CA GLN A 56 -10.49 -16.88 30.67
C GLN A 56 -10.10 -15.40 30.81
N GLN A 57 -9.25 -14.92 29.91
CA GLN A 57 -9.00 -13.49 29.77
C GLN A 57 -10.34 -12.80 29.54
N LEU A 58 -10.67 -11.86 30.43
CA LEU A 58 -11.87 -11.04 30.33
C LEU A 58 -11.84 -10.30 28.99
N ARG A 59 -12.85 -10.55 28.15
CA ARG A 59 -13.07 -9.79 26.92
C ARG A 59 -13.74 -8.48 27.31
N LEU A 60 -12.97 -7.40 27.37
CA LEU A 60 -13.51 -6.07 27.64
C LEU A 60 -14.36 -5.59 26.45
N GLU A 61 -15.47 -4.94 26.76
CA GLU A 61 -16.27 -4.23 25.76
C GLU A 61 -15.55 -2.95 25.31
N SER A 62 -15.75 -2.55 24.05
CA SER A 62 -15.08 -1.37 23.47
C SER A 62 -15.46 -0.05 24.14
N SER A 63 -16.66 0.05 24.68
CA SER A 63 -17.17 1.16 25.49
C SER A 63 -18.48 0.75 26.18
N ILE A 64 -18.99 1.58 27.09
CA ILE A 64 -20.32 1.41 27.71
C ILE A 64 -21.48 1.38 26.69
N PHE A 65 -21.24 1.82 25.45
CA PHE A 65 -22.22 1.82 24.35
C PHE A 65 -22.08 0.58 23.45
N GLY A 66 -21.18 -0.35 23.78
CA GLY A 66 -20.87 -1.53 22.96
C GLY A 66 -20.18 -1.20 21.63
N LYS A 67 -19.70 0.03 21.45
CA LYS A 67 -19.09 0.52 20.19
C LYS A 67 -17.75 1.21 20.45
N LYS A 68 -16.74 0.97 19.60
CA LYS A 68 -15.49 1.75 19.62
C LYS A 68 -15.75 3.08 18.86
N PRO A 69 -15.48 4.26 19.45
CA PRO A 69 -15.51 5.50 18.69
C PRO A 69 -14.37 5.52 17.66
N ASP A 70 -14.61 6.15 16.51
CA ASP A 70 -13.58 6.36 15.51
C ASP A 70 -12.53 7.34 16.03
N GLU A 71 -11.28 7.15 15.61
CA GLU A 71 -10.17 8.03 15.98
C GLU A 71 -10.23 9.33 15.17
N ASP A 72 -10.09 10.48 15.83
CA ASP A 72 -10.18 11.81 15.18
C ASP A 72 -9.26 11.95 13.96
N ILE A 73 -8.05 11.38 14.01
CA ILE A 73 -7.13 11.41 12.87
C ILE A 73 -7.64 10.59 11.69
N VAL A 74 -8.25 9.42 11.94
CA VAL A 74 -8.86 8.61 10.88
C VAL A 74 -10.00 9.38 10.24
N LEU A 75 -10.84 10.05 11.05
CA LEU A 75 -11.93 10.89 10.55
C LEU A 75 -11.41 12.08 9.73
N GLN A 76 -10.40 12.79 10.22
CA GLN A 76 -9.83 13.97 9.57
C GLN A 76 -9.18 13.60 8.23
N VAL A 77 -8.40 12.51 8.18
CA VAL A 77 -7.78 12.02 6.95
C VAL A 77 -8.85 11.47 5.99
N SER A 78 -9.87 10.79 6.52
CA SER A 78 -10.99 10.31 5.70
C SER A 78 -11.71 11.46 5.03
N GLU A 79 -11.99 12.53 5.77
CA GLU A 79 -12.64 13.73 5.25
C GLU A 79 -11.76 14.47 4.23
N PHE A 80 -10.44 14.55 4.49
CA PHE A 80 -9.48 15.09 3.53
C PHE A 80 -9.50 14.32 2.21
N ILE A 81 -9.38 12.99 2.25
CA ILE A 81 -9.41 12.16 1.04
C ILE A 81 -10.77 12.31 0.36
N TRP A 82 -11.86 12.20 1.12
CA TRP A 82 -13.22 12.32 0.62
C TRP A 82 -13.46 13.60 -0.19
N ARG A 83 -13.02 14.75 0.33
CA ARG A 83 -13.21 16.06 -0.32
C ARG A 83 -12.41 16.20 -1.60
N ASN A 84 -11.24 15.58 -1.65
CA ASN A 84 -10.28 15.76 -2.74
C ASN A 84 -10.34 14.67 -3.80
N ILE A 85 -11.04 13.55 -3.56
CA ILE A 85 -11.34 12.59 -4.61
C ILE A 85 -12.61 13.01 -5.37
N SER A 86 -12.51 13.07 -6.69
CA SER A 86 -13.65 13.21 -7.59
C SER A 86 -13.87 11.91 -8.37
N ALA A 87 -15.03 11.78 -9.02
CA ALA A 87 -15.21 10.71 -10.00
C ALA A 87 -14.07 10.77 -11.02
N VAL A 88 -13.46 9.61 -11.27
CA VAL A 88 -12.42 9.45 -12.30
C VAL A 88 -13.05 9.82 -13.64
N ARG A 89 -12.50 10.83 -14.33
CA ARG A 89 -12.90 11.10 -15.72
C ARG A 89 -12.31 10.03 -16.62
N ASP A 90 -12.99 9.74 -17.72
CA ASP A 90 -12.58 8.69 -18.66
C ASP A 90 -11.08 8.70 -18.95
N GLY A 91 -10.43 7.58 -18.63
CA GLY A 91 -9.00 7.35 -18.84
C GLY A 91 -8.05 7.86 -17.76
N SER A 92 -8.48 8.70 -16.82
CA SER A 92 -7.59 9.13 -15.71
C SER A 92 -7.45 8.05 -14.63
N HIS A 93 -6.38 8.11 -13.85
CA HIS A 93 -6.15 7.21 -12.71
C HIS A 93 -5.99 8.05 -11.44
N LEU A 94 -6.82 7.76 -10.44
CA LEU A 94 -6.66 8.34 -9.11
C LEU A 94 -5.49 7.62 -8.41
N GLU A 95 -4.59 8.41 -7.82
CA GLU A 95 -3.52 7.92 -6.96
C GLU A 95 -3.66 8.58 -5.58
N VAL A 96 -3.65 7.75 -4.54
CA VAL A 96 -3.61 8.18 -3.14
C VAL A 96 -2.43 7.46 -2.48
N GLU A 97 -1.41 8.24 -2.14
CA GLU A 97 -0.13 7.76 -1.64
C GLU A 97 0.25 8.48 -0.33
N GLY A 98 0.99 7.81 0.53
CA GLY A 98 1.54 8.30 1.77
C GLY A 98 3.05 8.13 1.73
N LYS A 99 3.80 9.24 1.80
CA LYS A 99 5.26 9.22 1.74
C LYS A 99 5.83 9.40 3.13
N LEU A 100 6.79 8.56 3.50
CA LEU A 100 7.56 8.78 4.72
C LEU A 100 8.68 9.78 4.47
N GLY A 101 8.99 10.57 5.49
CA GLY A 101 9.98 11.64 5.38
C GLY A 101 9.99 12.52 6.61
N LEU A 102 10.45 13.75 6.47
CA LEU A 102 10.50 14.74 7.54
C LEU A 102 9.73 16.00 7.15
N ILE A 103 8.98 16.56 8.09
CA ILE A 103 8.43 17.90 7.94
C ILE A 103 9.48 18.89 8.45
N ILE A 104 9.99 19.73 7.54
CA ILE A 104 11.11 20.65 7.77
C ILE A 104 10.58 22.07 7.87
N ASP A 105 10.87 22.75 8.98
CA ASP A 105 10.65 24.18 9.13
C ASP A 105 11.57 24.95 8.18
N LYS A 106 11.01 25.85 7.36
CA LYS A 106 11.78 26.62 6.37
C LYS A 106 12.75 27.63 6.99
N HIS A 107 12.51 28.07 8.23
CA HIS A 107 13.37 29.03 8.93
C HIS A 107 14.60 28.34 9.51
N THR A 108 14.39 27.22 10.19
CA THR A 108 15.46 26.50 10.89
C THR A 108 16.11 25.42 10.03
N ASN A 109 15.50 25.09 8.88
CA ASN A 109 15.87 23.98 7.99
C ASN A 109 16.06 22.66 8.75
N SER A 110 15.33 22.49 9.84
CA SER A 110 15.35 21.34 10.73
C SER A 110 13.95 20.73 10.81
N ARG A 111 13.86 19.47 11.26
CA ARG A 111 12.55 18.86 11.54
C ARG A 111 11.76 19.76 12.49
N ILE A 112 10.49 20.02 12.15
CA ILE A 112 9.61 20.88 12.96
C ILE A 112 9.55 20.39 14.40
N ARG A 113 9.41 21.34 15.33
CA ARG A 113 9.16 21.07 16.74
C ARG A 113 7.95 21.89 17.17
N LEU A 114 6.81 21.20 17.28
CA LEU A 114 5.55 21.80 17.70
C LEU A 114 5.28 21.45 19.18
N PRO A 115 4.55 22.29 19.92
CA PRO A 115 4.16 22.00 21.31
C PRO A 115 3.03 20.97 21.38
N VAL A 116 3.24 19.79 20.79
CA VAL A 116 2.31 18.65 20.74
C VAL A 116 3.04 17.37 21.12
N MET A 117 2.35 16.46 21.80
CA MET A 117 2.94 15.20 22.28
C MET A 117 2.52 13.98 21.45
N THR A 118 1.63 14.14 20.48
CA THR A 118 1.03 13.03 19.73
C THR A 118 1.01 13.29 18.23
N GLU A 119 0.69 12.24 17.46
CA GLU A 119 0.40 12.37 16.04
C GLU A 119 -0.56 13.54 15.81
N THR A 120 -0.21 14.43 14.88
CA THR A 120 -0.93 15.70 14.67
C THR A 120 -1.00 16.00 13.18
N VAL A 121 -2.22 16.21 12.67
CA VAL A 121 -2.44 16.70 11.31
C VAL A 121 -2.12 18.19 11.26
N LEU A 122 -1.30 18.61 10.29
CA LEU A 122 -0.91 20.01 10.15
C LEU A 122 -1.77 20.74 9.14
N MET A 123 -2.00 22.02 9.42
CA MET A 123 -2.49 22.96 8.41
C MET A 123 -1.29 23.53 7.66
N ASN A 124 -1.38 23.56 6.33
CA ASN A 124 -0.32 24.17 5.53
C ASN A 124 -0.44 25.70 5.56
N ASP A 125 0.41 26.32 6.37
CA ASP A 125 0.57 27.77 6.51
C ASP A 125 1.75 28.32 5.69
N GLY A 126 2.39 27.46 4.88
CA GLY A 126 3.56 27.80 4.09
C GLY A 126 4.87 27.88 4.89
N GLN A 127 4.87 27.66 6.20
CA GLN A 127 6.06 27.80 7.06
C GLN A 127 6.98 26.56 7.02
N TYR A 128 6.46 25.42 6.59
CA TYR A 128 7.21 24.17 6.46
C TYR A 128 7.25 23.64 5.03
N ARG A 129 8.16 22.70 4.77
CA ARG A 129 8.21 21.84 3.58
C ARG A 129 8.29 20.39 4.02
N PHE A 130 7.92 19.46 3.13
CA PHE A 130 8.15 18.04 3.36
C PHE A 130 9.37 17.58 2.58
N ASP A 131 10.21 16.80 3.23
CA ASP A 131 11.36 16.13 2.65
C ASP A 131 11.09 14.62 2.60
N SER A 132 10.84 14.07 1.42
CA SER A 132 10.52 12.65 1.24
C SER A 132 11.75 11.74 1.21
N ASN A 133 12.95 12.30 1.41
CA ASN A 133 14.19 11.53 1.40
C ASN A 133 14.43 10.86 2.77
N MET A 134 15.09 9.71 2.74
CA MET A 134 15.60 9.04 3.94
C MET A 134 17.06 8.63 3.75
N THR A 135 17.72 8.26 4.85
CA THR A 135 19.09 7.72 4.77
C THR A 135 19.10 6.36 4.07
N MET A 136 20.25 6.01 3.49
CA MET A 136 20.47 4.69 2.91
C MET A 136 20.27 3.58 3.96
N ASP A 137 20.66 3.83 5.22
CA ASP A 137 20.49 2.87 6.32
C ASP A 137 19.02 2.65 6.69
N GLN A 138 18.20 3.70 6.72
CA GLN A 138 16.75 3.58 6.89
C GLN A 138 16.12 2.79 5.75
N HIS A 139 16.50 3.10 4.51
CA HIS A 139 16.01 2.38 3.33
C HIS A 139 16.40 0.89 3.37
N ALA A 140 17.66 0.58 3.70
CA ALA A 140 18.13 -0.79 3.86
C ALA A 140 17.43 -1.52 5.02
N HIS A 141 17.15 -0.82 6.12
CA HIS A 141 16.40 -1.34 7.25
C HIS A 141 14.97 -1.74 6.83
N PHE A 142 14.25 -0.86 6.12
CA PHE A 142 12.91 -1.20 5.62
C PHE A 142 12.94 -2.37 4.64
N ASN A 143 13.90 -2.40 3.73
CA ASN A 143 14.05 -3.51 2.78
C ASN A 143 14.20 -4.85 3.51
N ARG A 144 15.07 -4.94 4.52
CA ARG A 144 15.21 -6.15 5.35
C ARG A 144 13.92 -6.52 6.05
N THR A 145 13.25 -5.55 6.67
CA THR A 145 11.98 -5.78 7.39
C THR A 145 10.86 -6.28 6.48
N LEU A 146 10.71 -5.69 5.28
CA LEU A 146 9.68 -6.08 4.32
C LEU A 146 9.98 -7.43 3.67
N ASN A 147 11.24 -7.72 3.31
CA ASN A 147 11.64 -9.04 2.81
C ASN A 147 11.38 -10.15 3.83
N ALA A 148 11.57 -9.87 5.12
CA ALA A 148 11.25 -10.82 6.17
C ALA A 148 9.74 -11.16 6.23
N LEU A 149 8.84 -10.28 5.76
CA LEU A 149 7.41 -10.58 5.63
C LEU A 149 7.13 -11.55 4.48
N VAL A 150 7.82 -11.37 3.35
CA VAL A 150 7.69 -12.20 2.15
C VAL A 150 8.20 -13.63 2.40
N GLN A 151 9.21 -13.78 3.26
CA GLN A 151 9.81 -15.08 3.58
C GLN A 151 9.05 -15.90 4.62
N ARG A 152 7.96 -15.38 5.22
CA ARG A 152 7.20 -16.11 6.24
C ARG A 152 6.48 -17.32 5.63
N PRO A 153 6.39 -18.45 6.34
CA PRO A 153 5.50 -19.54 5.94
C PRO A 153 4.05 -19.04 5.79
N GLY A 154 3.43 -19.29 4.63
CA GLY A 154 2.08 -18.80 4.33
C GLY A 154 1.97 -17.29 4.08
N ALA A 155 3.08 -16.61 3.74
CA ALA A 155 3.07 -15.19 3.44
C ALA A 155 2.10 -14.83 2.30
N THR A 156 1.26 -13.82 2.56
CA THR A 156 0.32 -13.25 1.59
C THR A 156 0.88 -12.00 0.89
N VAL A 157 2.05 -11.53 1.32
CA VAL A 157 2.71 -10.34 0.76
C VAL A 157 3.35 -10.71 -0.58
N ARG A 158 2.98 -9.99 -1.64
CA ARG A 158 3.56 -10.14 -2.98
C ARG A 158 4.73 -9.17 -3.15
N TYR A 159 5.79 -9.64 -3.79
CA TYR A 159 6.99 -8.85 -4.05
C TYR A 159 7.26 -8.70 -5.55
N VAL A 160 7.61 -7.47 -5.98
CA VAL A 160 8.01 -7.16 -7.34
C VAL A 160 9.19 -6.19 -7.31
N HIS A 161 10.20 -6.42 -8.16
CA HIS A 161 11.34 -5.53 -8.34
C HIS A 161 11.32 -4.96 -9.76
N THR A 162 11.22 -3.64 -9.89
CA THR A 162 11.27 -2.96 -11.19
C THR A 162 12.41 -1.96 -11.27
N LYS A 163 12.93 -1.77 -12.50
CA LYS A 163 13.88 -0.72 -12.81
C LYS A 163 13.37 0.07 -14.01
N GLU A 164 13.17 1.36 -13.80
CA GLU A 164 12.48 2.23 -14.74
C GLU A 164 13.27 3.53 -14.95
N VAL A 165 13.16 4.11 -16.15
CA VAL A 165 13.64 5.46 -16.43
C VAL A 165 12.45 6.34 -16.77
N ASP A 166 12.26 7.38 -15.98
CA ASP A 166 11.28 8.43 -16.26
C ASP A 166 11.98 9.53 -17.06
N HIS A 167 11.49 9.80 -18.26
CA HIS A 167 11.84 10.95 -19.08
C HIS A 167 10.77 12.02 -18.96
N TYR A 168 11.19 13.26 -18.71
CA TYR A 168 10.27 14.39 -18.61
C TYR A 168 10.41 15.30 -19.82
N HIS A 169 9.28 15.60 -20.44
CA HIS A 169 9.16 16.45 -21.63
C HIS A 169 8.29 17.66 -21.32
N GLU A 170 8.73 18.84 -21.74
CA GLU A 170 7.94 20.07 -21.67
C GLU A 170 7.16 20.22 -22.98
N THR A 171 5.84 20.01 -22.92
CA THR A 171 4.94 20.17 -24.07
C THR A 171 3.96 21.30 -23.75
N GLY A 172 4.29 22.51 -24.20
CA GLY A 172 3.54 23.72 -23.84
C GLY A 172 3.64 24.00 -22.34
N SER A 173 2.49 24.10 -21.65
CA SER A 173 2.42 24.30 -20.19
C SER A 173 2.42 23.01 -19.38
N ARG A 174 2.45 21.83 -20.03
CA ARG A 174 2.36 20.53 -19.35
C ARG A 174 3.70 19.81 -19.36
N ARG A 175 4.00 19.18 -18.23
CA ARG A 175 5.15 18.29 -18.07
C ARG A 175 4.68 16.84 -18.26
N VAL A 176 5.01 16.25 -19.40
CA VAL A 176 4.69 14.86 -19.73
C VAL A 176 5.79 13.95 -19.20
N ARG A 177 5.42 12.88 -18.50
CA ARG A 177 6.32 11.80 -18.05
C ARG A 177 6.16 10.62 -19.01
N VAL A 178 7.29 10.15 -19.55
CA VAL A 178 7.40 8.90 -20.30
C VAL A 178 8.22 7.94 -19.45
N SER A 179 7.63 6.83 -19.00
CA SER A 179 8.30 5.82 -18.19
C SER A 179 8.68 4.63 -19.06
N ILE A 180 9.96 4.24 -19.04
CA ILE A 180 10.52 3.15 -19.85
C ILE A 180 11.05 2.06 -18.92
N ASP A 181 10.69 0.81 -19.19
CA ASP A 181 11.24 -0.35 -18.48
C ASP A 181 12.69 -0.62 -18.93
N GLN A 182 13.65 -0.64 -17.99
CA GLN A 182 15.07 -0.75 -18.32
C GLN A 182 15.45 -2.11 -18.93
N LYS A 183 14.70 -3.18 -18.64
CA LYS A 183 15.03 -4.52 -19.11
C LYS A 183 14.55 -4.73 -20.54
N THR A 184 13.33 -4.30 -20.83
CA THR A 184 12.65 -4.53 -22.11
C THR A 184 12.81 -3.37 -23.08
N GLN A 185 13.23 -2.20 -22.60
CA GLN A 185 13.33 -0.95 -23.36
C GLN A 185 11.99 -0.52 -23.99
N LYS A 186 10.87 -1.03 -23.46
CA LYS A 186 9.52 -0.67 -23.90
C LYS A 186 8.99 0.48 -23.07
N VAL A 187 8.23 1.36 -23.73
CA VAL A 187 7.44 2.39 -23.05
C VAL A 187 6.38 1.69 -22.20
N LYS A 188 6.43 1.92 -20.90
CA LYS A 188 5.47 1.39 -19.93
C LYS A 188 4.26 2.29 -19.80
N GLU A 189 4.49 3.61 -19.76
CA GLU A 189 3.43 4.60 -19.53
C GLU A 189 3.84 5.96 -20.08
N VAL A 190 2.84 6.72 -20.57
CA VAL A 190 2.98 8.14 -20.90
C VAL A 190 1.83 8.90 -20.26
N LEU A 191 2.13 9.82 -19.34
CA LEU A 191 1.10 10.54 -18.61
C LEU A 191 1.49 11.96 -18.19
N VAL A 192 0.51 12.72 -17.72
CA VAL A 192 0.66 13.96 -16.97
C VAL A 192 0.12 13.73 -15.55
N LYS A 193 0.99 13.88 -14.55
CA LYS A 193 0.62 13.79 -13.14
C LYS A 193 0.17 15.16 -12.63
N GLN A 194 -1.06 15.24 -12.15
CA GLN A 194 -1.68 16.45 -11.62
C GLN A 194 -1.85 16.30 -10.11
N ARG A 195 -1.13 17.08 -9.31
CA ARG A 195 -1.29 17.10 -7.86
C ARG A 195 -2.62 17.77 -7.51
N VAL A 196 -3.46 17.09 -6.74
CA VAL A 196 -4.75 17.59 -6.27
C VAL A 196 -4.61 18.24 -4.91
N ALA A 197 -4.08 17.49 -3.94
CA ALA A 197 -3.95 17.96 -2.57
C ALA A 197 -2.87 17.20 -1.82
N ASP A 198 -2.38 17.83 -0.74
CA ASP A 198 -1.42 17.27 0.21
C ASP A 198 -1.92 17.51 1.64
N LEU A 199 -1.60 16.56 2.52
CA LEU A 199 -1.83 16.65 3.96
C LEU A 199 -0.61 16.12 4.70
N GLU A 200 0.00 16.95 5.54
CA GLU A 200 1.13 16.54 6.37
C GLU A 200 0.69 16.14 7.78
N ILE A 201 1.28 15.05 8.28
CA ILE A 201 1.04 14.53 9.61
C ILE A 201 2.37 14.45 10.34
N HIS A 202 2.48 15.19 11.44
CA HIS A 202 3.63 15.20 12.32
C HIS A 202 3.54 14.09 13.36
N LEU A 203 4.63 13.35 13.56
CA LEU A 203 4.73 12.28 14.55
C LEU A 203 5.89 12.58 15.52
N PRO A 204 5.66 13.33 16.61
CA PRO A 204 6.73 13.76 17.52
C PRO A 204 7.44 12.58 18.21
N ASN A 205 6.77 11.43 18.34
CA ASN A 205 7.31 10.22 18.98
C ASN A 205 7.82 9.17 17.99
N SER A 206 7.89 9.50 16.70
CA SER A 206 8.43 8.62 15.67
C SER A 206 9.62 9.30 14.97
N PRO A 207 10.61 8.52 14.46
CA PRO A 207 11.72 9.09 13.71
C PRO A 207 11.33 9.81 12.42
N LEU A 208 10.23 9.38 11.78
CA LEU A 208 9.74 9.94 10.52
C LEU A 208 8.32 10.50 10.67
N ASP A 209 8.06 11.59 9.98
CA ASP A 209 6.72 12.11 9.69
C ASP A 209 6.18 11.46 8.40
N PHE A 210 4.97 11.82 7.99
CA PHE A 210 4.50 11.46 6.64
C PHE A 210 3.60 12.52 6.01
N ARG A 211 3.56 12.49 4.68
CA ARG A 211 2.65 13.27 3.85
C ARG A 211 1.72 12.34 3.09
N ILE A 212 0.43 12.60 3.13
CA ILE A 212 -0.57 11.99 2.25
C ILE A 212 -0.75 12.91 1.04
N SER A 213 -0.59 12.35 -0.16
CA SER A 213 -0.71 13.04 -1.43
C SER A 213 -1.79 12.41 -2.29
N ILE A 214 -2.61 13.25 -2.91
CA ILE A 214 -3.66 12.83 -3.86
C ILE A 214 -3.32 13.42 -5.21
N SER A 215 -3.21 12.57 -6.23
CA SER A 215 -2.88 12.98 -7.59
C SER A 215 -3.81 12.32 -8.60
N MET A 216 -4.00 12.98 -9.74
CA MET A 216 -4.58 12.39 -10.94
C MET A 216 -3.48 12.10 -11.96
N GLU A 217 -3.40 10.86 -12.39
CA GLU A 217 -2.51 10.37 -13.43
C GLU A 217 -3.31 10.29 -14.74
N VAL A 218 -3.10 11.27 -15.64
CA VAL A 218 -3.87 11.41 -16.87
C VAL A 218 -3.03 10.93 -18.05
N PRO A 219 -3.45 9.89 -18.80
CA PRO A 219 -2.74 9.45 -20.00
C PRO A 219 -2.51 10.60 -20.97
N ALA A 220 -1.34 10.63 -21.57
CA ALA A 220 -0.94 11.66 -22.52
C ALA A 220 -0.43 11.04 -23.82
N PRO A 221 -0.60 11.71 -24.96
CA PRO A 221 0.05 11.32 -26.21
C PRO A 221 1.57 11.29 -26.02
N GLN A 222 2.23 10.41 -26.79
CA GLN A 222 3.69 10.37 -26.82
C GLN A 222 4.24 11.73 -27.28
N PRO A 223 5.23 12.31 -26.59
CA PRO A 223 5.80 13.58 -26.99
C PRO A 223 6.45 13.48 -28.38
N PRO A 224 6.52 14.60 -29.14
CA PRO A 224 7.22 14.64 -30.42
C PRO A 224 8.64 14.08 -30.34
N GLN A 225 9.12 13.46 -31.41
CA GLN A 225 10.41 12.76 -31.42
C GLN A 225 11.62 13.71 -31.23
N ASP A 226 11.45 14.98 -31.59
CA ASP A 226 12.39 16.08 -31.39
C ASP A 226 12.29 16.75 -30.00
N SER A 227 11.34 16.32 -29.17
CA SER A 227 11.19 16.83 -27.80
C SER A 227 12.39 16.40 -26.95
N VAL A 228 13.19 17.38 -26.53
CA VAL A 228 14.35 17.13 -25.68
C VAL A 228 13.89 16.85 -24.25
N SER A 229 14.16 15.65 -23.76
CA SER A 229 14.01 15.34 -22.34
C SER A 229 15.12 16.04 -21.56
N ARG A 230 14.77 17.10 -20.82
CA ARG A 230 15.74 17.90 -20.04
C ARG A 230 16.06 17.32 -18.66
N PHE A 231 15.29 16.33 -18.24
CA PHE A 231 15.36 15.77 -16.91
C PHE A 231 14.94 14.31 -16.95
N ARG A 232 15.78 13.44 -16.40
CA ARG A 232 15.50 12.01 -16.28
C ARG A 232 15.66 11.54 -14.84
N ARG A 233 14.89 10.52 -14.47
CA ARG A 233 15.02 9.84 -13.19
C ARG A 233 15.17 8.34 -13.40
N HIS A 234 16.24 7.77 -12.88
CA HIS A 234 16.43 6.33 -12.85
C HIS A 234 15.89 5.83 -11.52
N LYS A 235 14.91 4.93 -11.58
CA LYS A 235 14.19 4.40 -10.41
C LYS A 235 14.51 2.93 -10.27
N ASP A 236 14.99 2.55 -9.10
CA ASP A 236 15.17 1.16 -8.68
C ASP A 236 14.19 0.89 -7.53
N ARG A 237 13.16 0.08 -7.78
CA ARG A 237 11.96 -0.01 -6.94
C ARG A 237 11.68 -1.43 -6.47
N LEU A 238 11.54 -1.57 -5.16
CA LEU A 238 11.12 -2.79 -4.48
C LEU A 238 9.68 -2.57 -3.98
N SER A 239 8.73 -3.28 -4.57
CA SER A 239 7.30 -3.15 -4.30
C SER A 239 6.76 -4.35 -3.53
N TYR A 240 6.05 -4.08 -2.43
CA TYR A 240 5.44 -5.07 -1.55
C TYR A 240 3.94 -4.83 -1.46
N SER A 241 3.13 -5.75 -1.97
CA SER A 241 1.67 -5.61 -2.02
C SER A 241 0.99 -6.57 -1.06
N HIS A 242 0.07 -6.06 -0.25
CA HIS A 242 -0.75 -6.85 0.66
C HIS A 242 -2.17 -6.27 0.75
N GLN A 243 -3.17 -7.10 0.43
CA GLN A 243 -4.58 -6.71 0.34
C GLN A 243 -4.78 -5.52 -0.61
N VAL A 244 -5.07 -4.34 -0.06
CA VAL A 244 -5.45 -3.12 -0.78
C VAL A 244 -4.30 -2.11 -0.86
N ILE A 245 -3.18 -2.40 -0.19
CA ILE A 245 -2.04 -1.51 -0.02
C ILE A 245 -0.79 -2.06 -0.72
N ARG A 246 -0.02 -1.17 -1.32
CA ARG A 246 1.34 -1.40 -1.80
C ARG A 246 2.31 -0.52 -1.02
N VAL A 247 3.47 -1.06 -0.66
CA VAL A 247 4.60 -0.33 -0.09
C VAL A 247 5.73 -0.37 -1.10
N ASP A 248 6.19 0.80 -1.54
CA ASP A 248 7.26 0.96 -2.51
C ASP A 248 8.49 1.56 -1.85
N LEU A 249 9.61 0.83 -1.86
CA LEU A 249 10.93 1.36 -1.55
C LEU A 249 11.64 1.70 -2.85
N THR A 250 11.94 2.98 -3.06
CA THR A 250 12.50 3.47 -4.32
C THR A 250 13.80 4.20 -4.09
N GLN A 251 14.86 3.78 -4.76
CA GLN A 251 16.04 4.60 -4.97
C GLN A 251 15.88 5.39 -6.27
N VAL A 252 16.02 6.71 -6.21
CA VAL A 252 15.84 7.61 -7.35
C VAL A 252 17.14 8.37 -7.62
N ARG A 253 17.71 8.19 -8.81
CA ARG A 253 18.84 8.99 -9.30
C ARG A 253 18.34 9.97 -10.34
N GLN A 254 18.56 11.26 -10.11
CA GLN A 254 18.13 12.33 -11.00
C GLN A 254 19.30 12.79 -11.85
N PHE A 255 19.06 13.04 -13.14
CA PHE A 255 20.07 13.59 -14.05
C PHE A 255 19.53 14.82 -14.78
N ASP A 256 20.41 15.82 -14.95
CA ASP A 256 20.13 17.04 -15.70
C ASP A 256 20.25 16.81 -17.23
N GLY A 257 19.91 17.83 -18.02
CA GLY A 257 20.00 17.77 -19.49
C GLY A 257 21.43 17.66 -20.05
N ARG A 258 22.46 17.65 -19.19
CA ARG A 258 23.86 17.37 -19.55
C ARG A 258 24.32 16.00 -19.04
N ASP A 259 23.37 15.15 -18.66
CA ASP A 259 23.58 13.79 -18.18
C ASP A 259 24.38 13.69 -16.87
N ARG A 260 24.43 14.77 -16.08
CA ARG A 260 25.10 14.76 -14.77
C ARG A 260 24.12 14.36 -13.68
N GLU A 261 24.54 13.43 -12.81
CA GLU A 261 23.74 13.05 -11.64
C GLU A 261 23.64 14.27 -10.70
N SER A 262 22.42 14.75 -10.49
CA SER A 262 22.14 15.97 -9.72
C SER A 262 21.63 15.67 -8.31
N ASN A 263 21.04 14.50 -8.08
CA ASN A 263 20.48 14.11 -6.80
C ASN A 263 20.30 12.58 -6.70
N LEU A 264 20.45 12.05 -5.50
CA LEU A 264 20.14 10.68 -5.11
C LEU A 264 19.20 10.73 -3.91
N SER A 265 18.00 10.16 -4.05
CA SER A 265 17.05 10.01 -2.95
C SER A 265 16.69 8.55 -2.71
N HIS A 266 16.36 8.26 -1.45
CA HIS A 266 15.74 7.02 -1.02
C HIS A 266 14.35 7.37 -0.48
N GLU A 267 13.33 6.72 -1.02
CA GLU A 267 11.92 7.06 -0.76
C GLU A 267 11.16 5.81 -0.30
N CYS A 268 10.22 5.96 0.62
CA CYS A 268 9.28 4.91 1.04
C CYS A 268 7.87 5.44 0.93
N GLU A 269 7.08 4.81 0.07
CA GLU A 269 5.71 5.21 -0.26
C GLU A 269 4.76 4.06 0.13
N VAL A 270 3.62 4.39 0.71
CA VAL A 270 2.49 3.48 0.93
C VAL A 270 1.36 3.98 0.06
N GLU A 271 0.70 3.15 -0.71
CA GLU A 271 -0.38 3.60 -1.60
C GLU A 271 -1.49 2.58 -1.71
N PHE A 272 -2.68 3.04 -2.10
CA PHE A 272 -3.75 2.13 -2.48
C PHE A 272 -3.46 1.52 -3.84
N ILE A 273 -3.42 0.18 -3.92
CA ILE A 273 -3.24 -0.56 -5.19
C ILE A 273 -4.30 -0.14 -6.22
N ARG A 274 -5.52 0.12 -5.74
CA ARG A 274 -6.66 0.57 -6.55
C ARG A 274 -7.41 1.67 -5.82
N ALA A 275 -6.95 2.91 -5.91
CA ALA A 275 -7.61 4.04 -5.24
C ALA A 275 -9.07 4.27 -5.69
N ALA A 276 -9.48 3.72 -6.86
CA ALA A 276 -10.88 3.73 -7.29
C ALA A 276 -11.84 3.07 -6.27
N CYS A 277 -11.37 2.16 -5.40
CA CYS A 277 -12.21 1.63 -4.33
C CYS A 277 -12.72 2.73 -3.38
N LEU A 278 -11.93 3.79 -3.17
CA LEU A 278 -12.34 4.92 -2.31
C LEU A 278 -13.50 5.70 -2.94
N ILE A 279 -13.58 5.74 -4.27
CA ILE A 279 -14.69 6.38 -4.99
C ILE A 279 -15.95 5.53 -4.87
N GLU A 280 -15.84 4.21 -5.01
CA GLU A 280 -16.96 3.27 -4.78
C GLU A 280 -17.50 3.39 -3.35
N GLU A 281 -16.62 3.43 -2.35
CA GLU A 281 -17.01 3.64 -0.95
C GLU A 281 -17.59 5.05 -0.72
N LYS A 282 -17.12 6.05 -1.48
CA LYS A 282 -17.67 7.40 -1.47
C LYS A 282 -19.11 7.44 -1.96
N GLU A 283 -19.38 6.83 -3.10
CA GLU A 283 -20.73 6.72 -3.66
C GLU A 283 -21.67 5.98 -2.72
N LYS A 284 -21.23 4.90 -2.07
CA LYS A 284 -22.03 4.20 -1.05
C LYS A 284 -22.43 5.13 0.10
N ARG A 285 -21.47 5.88 0.66
CA ARG A 285 -21.74 6.83 1.76
C ARG A 285 -22.66 7.97 1.33
N GLN A 286 -22.51 8.51 0.11
CA GLN A 286 -23.43 9.53 -0.43
C GLN A 286 -24.85 9.01 -0.58
N ASN A 287 -24.99 7.74 -0.97
CA ASN A 287 -26.28 7.05 -1.09
C ASN A 287 -26.79 6.44 0.23
N GLN A 288 -26.23 6.83 1.37
CA GLN A 288 -26.59 6.33 2.71
C GLN A 288 -26.52 4.79 2.84
N LYS A 289 -25.69 4.14 2.03
CA LYS A 289 -25.43 2.70 2.11
C LYS A 289 -24.28 2.41 3.08
N PRO A 290 -24.24 1.21 3.69
CA PRO A 290 -23.07 0.73 4.39
C PRO A 290 -21.82 0.83 3.50
N ASN A 291 -20.74 1.36 4.06
CA ASN A 291 -19.47 1.59 3.38
C ASN A 291 -18.32 1.32 4.34
N ASN A 292 -17.14 1.09 3.78
CA ASN A 292 -15.91 0.78 4.48
C ASN A 292 -14.86 1.90 4.35
N PHE A 293 -15.25 3.12 3.97
CA PHE A 293 -14.31 4.20 3.65
C PHE A 293 -13.31 4.45 4.78
N ALA A 294 -13.81 4.61 6.01
CA ALA A 294 -12.96 4.81 7.19
C ALA A 294 -12.05 3.62 7.48
N ALA A 295 -12.51 2.38 7.23
CA ALA A 295 -11.70 1.17 7.40
C ALA A 295 -10.54 1.09 6.40
N TYR A 296 -10.76 1.49 5.13
CA TYR A 296 -9.68 1.61 4.14
C TYR A 296 -8.62 2.63 4.59
N VAL A 297 -9.06 3.79 5.08
CA VAL A 297 -8.17 4.86 5.57
C VAL A 297 -7.42 4.42 6.83
N ASP A 298 -8.07 3.71 7.74
CA ASP A 298 -7.44 3.19 8.96
C ASP A 298 -6.33 2.18 8.62
N VAL A 299 -6.59 1.21 7.74
CA VAL A 299 -5.55 0.27 7.29
C VAL A 299 -4.39 0.99 6.62
N PHE A 300 -4.66 2.00 5.80
CA PHE A 300 -3.63 2.83 5.17
C PHE A 300 -2.77 3.57 6.19
N LEU A 301 -3.39 4.26 7.14
CA LEU A 301 -2.69 4.97 8.23
C LEU A 301 -1.91 4.01 9.13
N ASN A 302 -2.44 2.83 9.42
CA ASN A 302 -1.76 1.85 10.25
C ASN A 302 -0.45 1.35 9.61
N ASN A 303 -0.40 1.20 8.29
CA ASN A 303 0.84 0.88 7.58
C ASN A 303 1.86 2.03 7.67
N LEU A 304 1.43 3.28 7.43
CA LEU A 304 2.29 4.47 7.57
C LEU A 304 2.84 4.62 8.99
N ARG A 305 1.97 4.53 10.00
CA ARG A 305 2.32 4.60 11.43
C ARG A 305 3.31 3.50 11.82
N TYR A 306 3.09 2.27 11.34
CA TYR A 306 3.98 1.15 11.63
C TYR A 306 5.38 1.38 11.06
N LEU A 307 5.46 1.75 9.77
CA LEU A 307 6.74 2.03 9.10
C LEU A 307 7.44 3.23 9.75
N SER A 308 6.73 4.32 10.03
CA SER A 308 7.28 5.50 10.70
C SER A 308 7.87 5.15 12.08
N ARG A 309 7.16 4.37 12.91
CA ARG A 309 7.66 3.94 14.23
C ARG A 309 8.81 2.94 14.18
N LYS A 310 8.87 2.12 13.11
CA LYS A 310 9.95 1.14 12.90
C LYS A 310 11.16 1.70 12.18
N ALA A 311 11.09 2.93 11.69
CA ALA A 311 12.25 3.63 11.16
C ALA A 311 13.36 3.65 12.22
N ILE A 312 14.61 3.54 11.78
CA ILE A 312 15.74 3.89 12.62
C ILE A 312 15.87 5.42 12.68
N PRO A 313 16.35 6.00 13.79
CA PRO A 313 16.66 7.44 13.86
C PRO A 313 17.60 7.90 12.74
N HIS A 314 17.43 9.16 12.33
CA HIS A 314 18.39 9.87 11.49
C HIS A 314 19.71 10.11 12.23
#